data_AF-A6LM66-F1
#
_entry.id   AF-A6LM66-F1
#
_cell.length_a   1.000
_cell.length_b   1.000
_cell.length_c   1.000
_cell.angle_alpha   90.00
_cell.angle_beta   90.00
_cell.angle_gamma   90.00
#
_symmetry.space_group_name_H-M   'P 1'
#
loop_
_entity.id
_entity.type
_entity.pdbx_description
1 polymer ?
#
loop_
_entity_poly.entity_id
_entity_poly.type
_entity_poly.pdbx_seq_one_letter_code
_entity_poly.pdbx_strand_id
1 'polypeptide(L)'
;MFKEKSRYYSIAEAKAKFSKVIEESGKKNIIITKNGKPVSVIISYEKFEKVLNFLENVWELYLLEVGDPSQFNKLKLEDFFEDK
;
A
#
# COMPACT_ATOMS: atom_id res chain seq x y z
N MET A 1 8.58 6.77 13.09
CA MET A 1 7.67 7.93 13.24
C MET A 1 6.79 8.03 12.00
N PHE A 2 5.73 7.23 11.90
CA PHE A 2 4.61 7.37 10.94
C PHE A 2 3.39 6.64 11.52
N LYS A 3 2.91 7.07 12.69
CA LYS A 3 1.67 6.49 13.25
C LYS A 3 0.49 7.24 12.62
N GLU A 4 0.31 7.09 11.31
CA GLU A 4 -0.93 7.53 10.69
C GLU A 4 -2.09 6.80 11.36
N LYS A 5 -3.09 7.57 11.81
CA LYS A 5 -4.24 7.04 12.53
C LYS A 5 -5.02 6.10 11.62
N SER A 6 -4.78 4.80 11.73
CA SER A 6 -5.51 3.80 10.95
C SER A 6 -6.94 3.66 11.50
N ARG A 7 -7.92 3.51 10.60
CA ARG A 7 -9.30 3.18 10.98
C ARG A 7 -9.69 1.83 10.41
N TYR A 8 -10.39 1.04 11.20
CA TYR A 8 -10.83 -0.29 10.82
C TYR A 8 -12.30 -0.28 10.42
N TYR A 9 -12.60 -0.98 9.35
CA TYR A 9 -13.96 -1.31 8.94
C TYR A 9 -14.06 -2.81 8.70
N SER A 10 -15.18 -3.42 9.06
CA SER A 10 -15.50 -4.74 8.51
C SER A 10 -15.87 -4.62 7.03
N ILE A 11 -15.75 -5.70 6.26
CA ILE A 11 -16.23 -5.73 4.87
C ILE A 11 -17.69 -5.28 4.78
N ALA A 12 -18.55 -5.72 5.70
CA ALA A 12 -19.96 -5.38 5.70
C ALA A 12 -20.16 -3.87 5.95
N GLU A 13 -19.46 -3.30 6.92
CA GLU A 13 -19.56 -1.87 7.22
C GLU A 13 -19.00 -1.00 6.09
N ALA A 14 -17.87 -1.41 5.50
CA ALA A 14 -17.25 -0.69 4.40
C ALA A 14 -18.16 -0.64 3.17
N LYS A 15 -18.85 -1.74 2.84
CA LYS A 15 -19.83 -1.78 1.76
C LYS A 15 -21.01 -0.84 2.03
N ALA A 16 -21.55 -0.85 3.24
CA ALA A 16 -22.69 -0.01 3.61
C ALA A 16 -22.35 1.49 3.63
N LYS A 17 -21.08 1.85 3.86
CA LYS A 17 -20.63 3.24 4.04
C LYS A 17 -19.52 3.62 3.06
N PHE A 18 -19.55 3.08 1.84
CA PHE A 18 -18.40 3.15 0.93
C PHE A 18 -17.94 4.58 0.64
N SER A 19 -18.85 5.51 0.34
CA SER A 19 -18.50 6.91 0.07
C SER A 19 -17.74 7.56 1.25
N LYS A 20 -18.16 7.29 2.48
CA LYS A 20 -17.48 7.78 3.69
C LYS A 20 -16.11 7.12 3.86
N VAL A 21 -16.00 5.83 3.55
CA VAL A 21 -14.71 5.13 3.58
C VAL A 21 -13.71 5.77 2.62
N ILE A 22 -14.14 6.12 1.40
CA ILE A 22 -13.29 6.80 0.41
C ILE A 22 -12.92 8.22 0.84
N GLU A 23 -13.86 9.00 1.37
CA GLU A 23 -13.55 10.33 1.90
C GLU A 23 -12.52 10.26 3.04
N GLU A 24 -12.70 9.28 3.94
CA GLU A 24 -11.81 9.07 5.07
C GLU A 24 -10.42 8.54 4.64
N SER A 25 -10.31 7.77 3.56
CA SER A 25 -9.01 7.27 3.05
C SER A 25 -8.09 8.39 2.55
N GLY A 26 -8.67 9.55 2.21
CA GLY A 26 -7.95 10.78 1.91
C GLY A 26 -7.09 11.31 3.06
N LYS A 27 -7.44 10.98 4.31
CA LYS A 27 -6.82 11.55 5.52
C LYS A 27 -6.08 10.52 6.38
N LYS A 28 -6.35 9.23 6.15
CA LYS A 28 -5.85 8.14 6.98
C LYS A 28 -5.90 6.81 6.24
N ASN A 29 -5.07 5.86 6.66
CA ASN A 29 -5.18 4.48 6.22
C ASN A 29 -6.49 3.84 6.72
N ILE A 30 -7.25 3.24 5.82
CA ILE A 30 -8.42 2.45 6.16
C ILE A 30 -8.05 0.97 6.04
N ILE A 31 -8.18 0.22 7.13
CA ILE A 31 -7.97 -1.23 7.14
C ILE A 31 -9.33 -1.92 7.03
N ILE A 32 -9.50 -2.71 5.97
CA ILE A 32 -10.67 -3.56 5.77
C ILE A 32 -10.41 -4.91 6.43
N THR A 33 -11.38 -5.38 7.21
CA THR A 33 -11.30 -6.62 7.96
C THR A 33 -12.38 -7.62 7.57
N LYS A 34 -12.04 -8.91 7.59
CA LYS A 34 -12.97 -10.05 7.45
C LYS A 34 -12.80 -10.93 8.68
N ASN A 35 -13.89 -11.20 9.41
CA ASN A 35 -13.86 -11.97 10.66
C ASN A 35 -12.82 -11.44 11.67
N GLY A 36 -12.74 -10.11 11.81
CA GLY A 36 -11.79 -9.44 12.71
C GLY A 36 -10.35 -9.38 12.23
N LYS A 37 -9.99 -10.02 11.10
CA LYS A 37 -8.63 -10.02 10.56
C LYS A 37 -8.49 -9.00 9.42
N PRO A 38 -7.43 -8.18 9.37
CA PRO A 38 -7.10 -7.34 8.21
C PRO A 38 -6.98 -8.17 6.93
N VAL A 39 -7.58 -7.69 5.85
CA VAL A 39 -7.53 -8.35 4.53
C VAL A 39 -7.19 -7.39 3.40
N SER A 40 -7.42 -6.10 3.58
CA SER A 40 -7.07 -5.08 2.58
C SER A 40 -6.87 -3.73 3.25
N VAL A 41 -6.19 -2.82 2.56
CA VAL A 41 -6.06 -1.42 2.94
C VAL A 41 -6.64 -0.54 1.83
N ILE A 42 -7.33 0.53 2.20
CA ILE A 42 -7.70 1.62 1.31
C ILE A 42 -6.92 2.85 1.75
N ILE A 43 -6.13 3.39 0.83
CA ILE A 43 -5.38 4.64 0.97
C ILE A 43 -5.82 5.61 -0.14
N SER A 44 -5.44 6.89 -0.01
CA SER A 44 -5.61 7.83 -1.11
C SER A 44 -4.71 7.46 -2.29
N TYR A 45 -5.16 7.78 -3.50
CA TYR A 45 -4.37 7.58 -4.72
C TYR A 45 -3.01 8.29 -4.65
N GLU A 46 -3.00 9.56 -4.22
CA GLU A 46 -1.75 10.32 -4.05
C GLU A 46 -0.77 9.63 -3.11
N LYS A 47 -1.27 9.02 -2.02
CA LYS A 47 -0.42 8.27 -1.10
C LYS A 47 0.12 6.99 -1.73
N PHE A 48 -0.70 6.28 -2.50
CA PHE A 48 -0.27 5.11 -3.26
C PHE A 48 0.88 5.46 -4.22
N GLU A 49 0.71 6.50 -5.02
CA GLU A 49 1.76 6.98 -5.96
C GLU A 49 3.06 7.35 -5.24
N LYS A 50 2.96 8.07 -4.11
CA LYS A 50 4.15 8.43 -3.31
C LYS A 50 4.88 7.21 -2.76
N VAL A 51 4.16 6.17 -2.37
CA VAL A 51 4.77 4.92 -1.89
C VAL A 51 5.45 4.19 -3.04
N LEU A 52 4.82 4.09 -4.21
CA LEU A 52 5.44 3.49 -5.40
C LEU A 52 6.71 4.21 -5.80
N ASN A 53 6.63 5.54 -5.99
CA ASN A 53 7.79 6.35 -6.36
C ASN A 53 8.92 6.26 -5.32
N PHE A 54 8.58 6.17 -4.03
CA PHE A 54 9.59 5.98 -2.99
C PHE A 54 10.30 4.62 -3.12
N LEU A 55 9.56 3.54 -3.37
CA LEU A 55 10.14 2.21 -3.57
C LEU A 55 11.03 2.16 -4.80
N GLU A 56 10.62 2.77 -5.91
CA GLU A 56 11.43 2.89 -7.12
C GLU A 56 12.74 3.64 -6.85
N ASN A 57 12.68 4.81 -6.22
CA ASN A 57 13.88 5.59 -5.89
C ASN A 57 14.84 4.83 -4.95
N VAL A 58 14.31 4.12 -3.94
CA VAL A 58 15.12 3.30 -3.03
C VAL A 58 15.80 2.16 -3.79
N TRP A 59 15.09 1.54 -4.73
CA TRP A 59 15.62 0.48 -5.56
C TRP A 59 16.74 0.98 -6.50
N GLU A 60 16.52 2.12 -7.16
CA GLU A 60 17.54 2.78 -7.97
C GLU A 60 18.80 3.09 -7.16
N LEU A 61 18.65 3.65 -5.95
CA LEU A 61 19.78 3.95 -5.08
C LEU A 61 20.53 2.68 -4.65
N TYR A 62 19.82 1.61 -4.29
CA TYR A 62 20.43 0.32 -3.95
C TYR A 62 21.30 -0.22 -5.09
N LEU A 63 20.83 -0.11 -6.33
CA LEU A 63 21.58 -0.54 -7.52
C LEU A 63 22.83 0.31 -7.77
N LEU A 64 22.78 1.62 -7.47
CA LEU A 64 23.91 2.51 -7.63
C LEU A 64 25.01 2.30 -6.57
N GLU A 65 24.63 2.02 -5.32
CA GLU A 65 25.57 1.96 -4.20
C GLU A 65 26.07 0.55 -3.85
N VAL A 66 25.25 -0.50 -4.01
CA VAL A 66 25.51 -1.83 -3.39
C VAL A 66 25.18 -3.03 -4.31
N GLY A 67 24.28 -2.87 -5.29
CA GLY A 67 23.66 -4.00 -5.99
C GLY A 67 24.51 -4.69 -7.06
N ASP A 68 24.36 -6.02 -7.18
CA ASP A 68 24.75 -6.79 -8.37
C ASP A 68 23.73 -6.52 -9.51
N PRO A 69 24.15 -5.91 -10.64
CA PRO A 69 23.27 -5.58 -11.75
C PRO A 69 22.53 -6.80 -12.34
N SER A 70 23.03 -8.02 -12.12
CA SER A 70 22.40 -9.25 -12.61
C SER A 70 21.07 -9.58 -11.91
N GLN A 71 20.81 -9.00 -10.73
CA GLN A 71 19.55 -9.18 -10.00
C GLN A 71 18.43 -8.27 -10.51
N PHE A 72 18.75 -7.24 -11.30
CA PHE A 72 17.79 -6.27 -11.85
C PHE A 72 16.70 -6.96 -12.68
N ASN A 73 17.07 -7.90 -13.53
CA ASN A 73 16.13 -8.61 -14.41
C ASN A 73 15.27 -9.66 -13.69
N LYS A 74 15.53 -9.94 -12.41
CA LYS A 74 14.84 -10.99 -11.64
C LYS A 74 13.77 -10.46 -10.68
N LEU A 75 13.76 -9.15 -10.44
CA LEU A 75 12.85 -8.52 -9.48
C LEU A 75 12.02 -7.51 -10.25
N LYS A 76 10.83 -7.92 -10.66
CA LYS A 76 9.87 -7.00 -11.26
C LYS A 76 9.06 -6.38 -10.14
N LEU A 77 8.81 -5.07 -10.22
CA LEU A 77 7.94 -4.39 -9.25
C LEU A 77 6.53 -5.03 -9.26
N GLU A 78 6.13 -5.51 -10.43
CA GLU A 78 4.93 -6.33 -10.64
C GLU A 78 4.86 -7.56 -9.73
N ASP A 79 5.99 -8.23 -9.43
CA ASP A 79 6.04 -9.43 -8.58
C ASP A 79 5.66 -9.11 -7.11
N PHE A 80 5.78 -7.85 -6.69
CA PHE A 80 5.40 -7.39 -5.35
C PHE A 80 3.88 -7.23 -5.17
N PHE A 81 3.15 -7.08 -6.27
CA PHE A 81 1.70 -6.84 -6.28
C PHE A 81 0.91 -8.02 -6.84
N GLU A 82 1.57 -9.07 -7.33
CA GLU A 82 0.92 -10.33 -7.68
C GLU A 82 0.46 -11.08 -6.41
N ASP A 83 -0.85 -11.10 -6.19
CA ASP A 83 -1.48 -12.02 -5.25
C ASP A 83 -1.33 -13.46 -5.79
N LYS A 84 -0.63 -14.33 -5.06
CA LYS A 84 -0.64 -15.79 -5.31
C LYS A 84 -1.99 -16.43 -5.04
#